data_AF-A0A8H6JMV3-F1
#
_entry.id   AF-A0A8H6JMV3-F1
#
_cell.length_a   1.000
_cell.length_b   1.000
_cell.length_c   1.000
_cell.angle_alpha   90.00
_cell.angle_beta   90.00
_cell.angle_gamma   90.00
#
_symmetry.space_group_name_H-M   'P 1'
#
loop_
_entity.id
_entity.type
_entity.pdbx_description
1 polymer ?
#
loop_
_entity_poly.entity_id
_entity_poly.type
_entity_poly.pdbx_seq_one_letter_code
_entity_poly.pdbx_strand_id
1 'polypeptide(L)'
;MSGRVQKSKSHSTVIKDRERAALIKYVESRSIDSDMPCTRCFRAKVPCRFGEKSTRCRTCIAAKKPCDGVLVASTLQRLNSQQKEWDEKEEKAGEELLELHRQFERLQSQMVEAASRLSYIRKIRKKVREKQTEAFERGIQEVDREDGVLPDSDVLSALDTHEKFVVSDLQAVGLENELPWSAFGFGNDFADLGPLVGDAVVGSTSTTQG
;
A
#
# COMPACT_ATOMS: atom_id res chain seq x y z
N MET A 1 43.50 76.84 24.26
CA MET A 1 42.68 75.69 23.88
C MET A 1 43.59 74.56 23.41
N SER A 2 43.94 73.61 24.29
CA SER A 2 44.84 72.50 23.92
C SER A 2 44.04 71.37 23.26
N GLY A 3 43.98 71.39 21.93
CA GLY A 3 43.38 70.33 21.13
C GLY A 3 44.14 69.02 21.30
N ARG A 4 43.55 68.07 22.05
CA ARG A 4 44.09 66.73 22.20
C ARG A 4 43.80 65.94 20.93
N VAL A 5 44.79 65.80 20.06
CA VAL A 5 44.71 64.94 18.86
C VAL A 5 44.55 63.48 19.32
N GLN A 6 43.36 62.91 19.09
CA GLN A 6 43.14 61.47 19.26
C GLN A 6 43.80 60.73 18.09
N LYS A 7 44.89 60.00 18.36
CA LYS A 7 45.49 59.10 17.37
C LYS A 7 44.52 57.96 17.07
N SER A 8 44.36 57.65 15.79
CA SER A 8 43.56 56.51 15.32
C SER A 8 44.11 55.19 15.89
N LYS A 9 43.21 54.26 16.20
CA LYS A 9 43.59 52.93 16.69
C LYS A 9 44.35 52.18 15.61
N SER A 10 45.40 51.44 16.00
CA SER A 10 46.12 50.57 15.07
C SER A 10 45.22 49.42 14.58
N HIS A 11 45.47 48.92 13.37
CA HIS A 11 44.76 47.76 12.83
C HIS A 11 44.85 46.53 13.76
N SER A 12 46.01 46.28 14.38
CA SER A 12 46.20 45.17 15.31
C SER A 12 45.32 45.26 16.57
N THR A 13 45.05 46.49 17.05
CA THR A 13 44.18 46.70 18.21
C THR A 13 42.71 46.45 17.88
N VAL A 14 42.28 46.77 16.65
CA VAL A 14 40.91 46.51 16.19
C VAL A 14 40.65 45.00 16.08
N ILE A 15 41.61 44.23 15.54
CA ILE A 15 41.49 42.77 15.44
C ILE A 15 41.32 42.14 16.82
N LYS A 16 42.17 42.51 17.79
CA LYS A 16 42.12 41.95 19.14
C LYS A 16 40.82 42.32 19.89
N ASP A 17 40.30 43.53 19.66
CA ASP A 17 39.00 43.95 20.20
C ASP A 17 37.85 43.08 19.62
N ARG A 18 37.90 42.76 18.33
CA ARG A 18 36.93 41.87 17.66
C ARG A 18 37.01 40.43 18.17
N GLU A 19 38.22 39.88 18.29
CA GLU A 19 38.46 38.53 18.80
C GLU A 19 37.99 38.39 20.26
N ARG A 20 38.24 39.41 21.09
CA ARG A 20 37.71 39.48 22.46
C ARG A 20 36.19 39.46 22.48
N ALA A 21 35.53 40.24 21.62
CA ALA A 21 34.07 40.25 21.55
C ALA A 21 33.49 38.91 21.10
N ALA A 22 34.14 38.22 20.15
CA ALA A 22 33.74 36.89 19.70
C ALA A 22 33.85 35.85 20.81
N LEU A 23 34.93 35.89 21.60
CA LEU A 23 35.12 35.00 22.76
C LEU A 23 34.04 35.21 23.83
N ILE A 24 33.70 36.46 24.14
CA ILE A 24 32.66 36.75 25.13
C ILE A 24 31.32 36.18 24.67
N LYS A 25 30.93 36.41 23.41
CA LYS A 25 29.71 35.82 22.83
C LYS A 25 29.71 34.29 22.91
N TYR A 26 30.84 33.66 22.64
CA TYR A 26 30.98 32.20 22.73
C TYR A 26 30.78 31.69 24.16
N VAL A 27 31.44 32.33 25.13
CA VAL A 27 31.34 31.96 26.55
C VAL A 27 29.92 32.16 27.09
N GLU A 28 29.29 33.28 26.73
CA GLU A 28 27.87 33.56 27.05
C GLU A 28 26.93 32.49 26.47
N SER A 29 27.15 32.09 25.21
CA SER A 29 26.29 31.10 24.53
C SER A 29 26.35 29.69 25.12
N ARG A 30 27.43 29.35 25.84
CA ARG A 30 27.62 28.01 26.44
C ARG A 30 27.45 27.99 27.95
N SER A 31 27.08 29.11 28.56
CA SER A 31 26.95 29.24 30.03
C SER A 31 28.20 28.79 30.79
N ILE A 32 29.37 28.88 30.16
CA ILE A 32 30.65 28.64 30.82
C ILE A 32 30.91 29.90 31.64
N ASP A 33 31.35 29.75 32.90
CA ASP A 33 31.81 30.89 33.71
C ASP A 33 32.77 31.73 32.87
N SER A 34 32.73 33.07 33.02
CA SER A 34 33.41 34.06 32.16
C SER A 34 34.94 33.99 32.20
N ASP A 35 35.47 32.85 31.78
CA ASP A 35 36.85 32.44 31.87
C ASP A 35 37.50 32.62 30.51
N MET A 36 38.47 33.52 30.48
CA MET A 36 39.36 33.74 29.36
C MET A 36 40.29 32.52 29.21
N PRO A 37 40.43 31.95 28.00
CA PRO A 37 41.26 30.77 27.77
C PRO A 37 42.75 31.13 27.63
N CYS A 38 43.37 31.71 28.66
CA CYS A 38 44.83 31.95 28.69
C CYS A 38 45.59 30.64 29.02
N THR A 39 46.70 30.38 28.33
CA THR A 39 47.52 29.20 28.65
C THR A 39 48.17 29.34 30.03
N ARG A 40 48.60 30.55 30.40
CA ARG A 40 49.29 30.78 31.67
C ARG A 40 48.41 30.44 32.88
N CYS A 41 47.19 30.95 32.91
CA CYS A 41 46.30 30.78 34.05
C CYS A 41 45.74 29.36 34.08
N PHE A 42 45.54 28.73 32.92
CA PHE A 42 45.27 27.29 32.81
C PHE A 42 46.39 26.44 33.44
N ARG A 43 47.66 26.69 33.06
CA ARG A 43 48.83 26.00 33.65
C ARG A 43 48.98 26.24 35.16
N ALA A 44 48.66 27.44 35.61
CA ALA A 44 48.70 27.81 37.03
C ALA A 44 47.46 27.35 37.82
N LYS A 45 46.44 26.77 37.16
CA LYS A 45 45.16 26.37 37.77
C LYS A 45 44.49 27.48 38.57
N VAL A 46 44.58 28.73 38.08
CA VAL A 46 43.96 29.91 38.71
C VAL A 46 42.80 30.42 37.85
N PRO A 47 41.74 30.97 38.47
CA PRO A 47 40.60 31.48 37.73
C PRO A 47 41.02 32.62 36.80
N CYS A 48 40.53 32.58 35.56
CA CYS A 48 40.98 33.48 34.52
C CYS A 48 39.87 34.38 34.03
N ARG A 49 39.60 35.49 34.71
CA ARG A 49 38.51 36.38 34.29
C ARG A 49 38.96 37.40 33.24
N PHE A 50 38.06 37.74 32.32
CA PHE A 50 38.27 38.82 31.35
C PHE A 50 38.64 40.13 32.05
N GLY A 51 39.67 40.80 31.58
CA GLY A 51 40.01 42.17 32.01
C GLY A 51 39.02 43.18 31.43
N GLU A 52 38.70 44.22 32.19
CA GLU A 52 37.87 45.32 31.71
C GLU A 52 38.63 46.13 30.66
N LYS A 53 38.03 46.26 29.46
CA LYS A 53 38.59 47.00 28.32
C LYS A 53 40.03 46.61 27.95
N SER A 54 40.44 45.39 28.30
CA SER A 54 41.77 44.85 28.00
C SER A 54 41.64 43.56 27.21
N THR A 55 42.60 43.35 26.32
CA THR A 55 42.82 42.08 25.61
C THR A 55 43.45 41.01 26.52
N ARG A 56 43.83 41.37 27.76
CA ARG A 56 44.43 40.48 28.74
C ARG A 56 43.43 40.12 29.84
N CYS A 57 43.58 38.95 30.45
CA CYS A 57 42.82 38.59 31.64
C CYS A 57 43.29 39.36 32.88
N ARG A 58 42.43 39.47 33.91
CA ARG A 58 42.72 40.17 35.17
C ARG A 58 44.01 39.66 35.82
N THR A 59 44.23 38.34 35.83
CA THR A 59 45.40 37.68 36.44
C THR A 59 46.70 38.00 35.71
N CYS A 60 46.69 38.10 34.38
CA CYS A 60 47.87 38.50 33.60
C CYS A 60 48.15 40.00 33.69
N ILE A 61 47.11 40.83 33.83
CA ILE A 61 47.26 42.26 34.10
C ILE A 61 47.96 42.47 35.44
N ALA A 62 47.47 41.83 36.51
CA ALA A 62 48.03 41.94 37.85
C ALA A 62 49.51 41.50 37.90
N ALA A 63 49.84 40.39 37.22
CA ALA A 63 51.19 39.88 37.19
C ALA A 63 52.13 40.55 36.16
N LYS A 64 51.64 41.53 35.39
CA LYS A 64 52.37 42.21 34.30
C LYS A 64 53.01 41.22 33.29
N LYS A 65 52.32 40.12 32.98
CA LYS A 65 52.78 39.09 32.02
C LYS A 65 51.95 39.15 30.72
N PRO A 66 52.48 38.64 29.59
CA PRO A 66 51.69 38.52 28.36
C PRO A 66 50.50 37.57 28.57
N CYS A 67 49.43 37.81 27.81
CA CYS A 67 48.23 36.99 27.79
C CYS A 67 47.93 36.59 26.36
N ASP A 68 47.68 35.31 26.14
CA ASP A 68 47.45 34.66 24.86
C ASP A 68 45.98 34.28 24.63
N GLY A 69 45.10 34.54 25.61
CA GLY A 69 43.71 34.09 25.55
C GLY A 69 42.89 34.60 24.36
N VAL A 70 43.25 35.75 23.77
CA VAL A 70 42.55 36.29 22.58
C VAL A 70 42.90 35.53 21.30
N LEU A 71 44.06 34.87 21.24
CA LEU A 71 44.50 34.11 20.05
C LEU A 71 43.64 32.85 19.81
N VAL A 72 42.97 32.34 20.85
CA VAL A 72 42.11 31.15 20.77
C VAL A 72 40.75 31.48 20.13
N ALA A 73 40.39 32.77 20.04
CA ALA A 73 39.10 33.24 19.51
C ALA A 73 38.79 32.75 18.10
N SER A 74 39.75 32.93 17.19
CA SER A 74 39.59 32.61 15.77
C SER A 74 39.36 31.11 15.55
N THR A 75 40.09 30.28 16.29
CA THR A 75 39.95 28.82 16.24
C THR A 75 38.61 28.37 16.80
N LEU A 76 38.18 28.91 17.94
CA LEU A 76 36.86 28.60 18.53
C LEU A 76 35.71 29.05 17.63
N GLN A 77 35.83 30.22 17.01
CA GLN A 77 34.82 30.70 16.07
C GLN A 77 34.69 29.76 14.87
N ARG A 78 35.81 29.31 14.30
CA ARG A 78 35.82 28.33 13.21
C ARG A 78 35.17 27.02 13.62
N LEU A 79 35.52 26.48 14.79
CA LEU A 79 34.94 25.24 15.31
C LEU A 79 33.44 25.36 15.57
N ASN A 80 32.98 26.51 16.08
CA ASN A 80 31.56 26.76 16.30
C ASN A 80 30.78 26.86 14.97
N SER A 81 31.34 27.53 13.96
CA SER A 81 30.74 27.54 12.62
C SER A 81 30.65 26.14 12.02
N GLN A 82 31.70 25.32 12.16
CA GLN A 82 31.67 23.93 11.73
C GLN A 82 30.62 23.13 12.49
N GLN A 83 30.53 23.30 13.81
CA GLN A 83 29.54 22.61 14.62
C GLN A 83 28.12 22.93 14.13
N LYS A 84 27.78 24.21 13.94
CA LYS A 84 26.46 24.60 13.42
C LYS A 84 26.15 24.00 12.05
N GLU A 85 27.14 23.97 11.16
CA GLU A 85 26.99 23.34 9.85
C GLU A 85 26.69 21.84 9.98
N TRP A 86 27.30 21.16 10.95
CA TRP A 86 27.02 19.76 11.24
C TRP A 86 25.67 19.55 11.89
N ASP A 87 25.29 20.41 12.85
CA ASP A 87 23.98 20.37 13.49
C ASP A 87 22.87 20.51 12.42
N GLU A 88 23.01 21.45 11.49
CA GLU A 88 22.06 21.62 10.36
C GLU A 88 22.02 20.41 9.41
N LYS A 89 23.17 19.76 9.17
CA LYS A 89 23.24 18.54 8.34
C LYS A 89 22.61 17.35 9.05
N GLU A 90 22.81 17.23 10.36
CA GLU A 90 22.20 16.19 11.19
C GLU A 90 20.67 16.34 11.19
N GLU A 91 20.16 17.56 11.41
CA GLU A 91 18.71 17.83 11.36
C GLU A 91 18.12 17.45 9.99
N LYS A 92 18.73 17.87 8.88
CA LYS A 92 18.26 17.52 7.53
C LYS A 92 18.28 16.02 7.27
N ALA A 93 19.35 15.33 7.64
CA ALA A 93 19.43 13.88 7.50
C ALA A 93 18.38 13.16 8.36
N GLY A 94 18.07 13.71 9.54
CA GLY A 94 16.98 13.24 10.41
C GLY A 94 15.60 13.40 9.77
N GLU A 95 15.32 14.55 9.17
CA GLU A 95 14.07 14.81 8.45
C GLU A 95 13.90 13.87 7.23
N GLU A 96 14.96 13.69 6.44
CA GLU A 96 14.97 12.75 5.30
C GLU A 96 14.70 11.31 5.75
N LEU A 97 15.32 10.88 6.86
CA LEU A 97 15.10 9.55 7.42
C LEU A 97 13.65 9.36 7.89
N LEU A 98 13.06 10.37 8.53
CA LEU A 98 11.66 10.32 8.96
C LEU A 98 10.71 10.24 7.77
N GLU A 99 10.97 10.96 6.69
CA GLU A 99 10.14 10.88 5.49
C GLU A 99 10.24 9.51 4.81
N LEU A 100 11.45 8.94 4.71
CA LEU A 100 11.64 7.58 4.24
C LEU A 100 10.90 6.56 5.12
N HIS A 101 10.89 6.75 6.44
CA HIS A 101 10.16 5.87 7.35
C HIS A 101 8.65 5.92 7.08
N ARG A 102 8.07 7.10 6.89
CA ARG A 102 6.64 7.24 6.52
C ARG A 102 6.32 6.58 5.19
N GLN A 103 7.19 6.71 4.19
CA GLN A 103 7.01 6.04 2.90
C GLN A 103 7.06 4.52 3.06
N PHE A 104 7.97 4.02 3.90
CA PHE A 104 8.06 2.59 4.21
C PHE A 104 6.80 2.06 4.89
N GLU A 105 6.24 2.77 5.88
CA GLU A 105 4.98 2.38 6.54
C GLU A 105 3.80 2.31 5.57
N ARG A 106 3.72 3.24 4.61
CA ARG A 106 2.71 3.22 3.54
C ARG A 106 2.87 1.99 2.65
N LEU A 107 4.10 1.69 2.20
CA LEU A 107 4.41 0.52 1.39
C LEU A 107 4.12 -0.79 2.13
N GLN A 108 4.46 -0.85 3.42
CA GLN A 108 4.16 -2.01 4.27
C GLN A 108 2.66 -2.23 4.40
N SER A 109 1.88 -1.16 4.56
CA SER A 109 0.41 -1.24 4.61
C SER A 109 -0.17 -1.77 3.29
N GLN A 110 0.31 -1.27 2.14
CA GLN A 110 -0.09 -1.76 0.82
C GLN A 110 0.29 -3.23 0.60
N MET A 111 1.47 -3.64 1.06
CA MET A 111 1.92 -5.03 0.98
C MET A 111 0.98 -5.96 1.77
N VAL A 112 0.61 -5.59 3.00
CA VAL A 112 -0.31 -6.37 3.83
C VAL A 112 -1.70 -6.46 3.19
N GLU A 113 -2.20 -5.37 2.62
CA GLU A 113 -3.48 -5.36 1.89
C GLU A 113 -3.44 -6.29 0.68
N ALA A 114 -2.39 -6.23 -0.15
CA ALA A 114 -2.22 -7.11 -1.30
C ALA A 114 -2.10 -8.58 -0.88
N ALA A 115 -1.35 -8.87 0.19
CA ALA A 115 -1.21 -10.22 0.72
C ALA A 115 -2.54 -10.78 1.24
N SER A 116 -3.35 -9.97 1.93
CA SER A 116 -4.66 -10.39 2.43
C SER A 116 -5.64 -10.66 1.28
N ARG A 117 -5.68 -9.81 0.25
CA ARG A 117 -6.45 -10.04 -0.99
C ARG A 117 -6.04 -11.34 -1.68
N LEU A 118 -4.74 -11.59 -1.82
CA LEU A 118 -4.23 -12.82 -2.44
C LEU A 118 -4.64 -14.06 -1.64
N SER A 119 -4.56 -14.00 -0.30
CA SER A 119 -5.02 -15.07 0.59
C SER A 119 -6.51 -15.36 0.40
N TYR A 120 -7.34 -14.31 0.32
CA TYR A 120 -8.77 -14.44 0.06
C TYR A 120 -9.07 -15.09 -1.30
N ILE A 121 -8.42 -14.63 -2.37
CA ILE A 121 -8.55 -15.21 -3.72
C ILE A 121 -8.16 -16.70 -3.70
N ARG A 122 -7.06 -17.06 -3.02
CA ARG A 122 -6.63 -18.46 -2.88
C ARG A 122 -7.69 -19.31 -2.16
N LYS A 123 -8.33 -18.78 -1.11
CA LYS A 123 -9.41 -19.46 -0.38
C LYS A 123 -10.64 -19.67 -1.26
N ILE A 124 -11.10 -18.65 -2.00
CA ILE A 124 -12.21 -18.78 -2.93
C ILE A 124 -11.88 -19.81 -4.00
N ARG A 125 -10.72 -19.71 -4.64
CA ARG A 125 -10.28 -20.64 -5.69
C ARG A 125 -10.28 -22.10 -5.20
N LYS A 126 -9.89 -22.33 -3.94
CA LYS A 126 -9.96 -23.66 -3.33
C LYS A 126 -11.42 -24.14 -3.23
N LYS A 127 -12.32 -23.34 -2.67
CA LYS A 127 -13.74 -23.67 -2.55
C LYS A 127 -14.44 -23.89 -3.89
N VAL A 128 -14.11 -23.10 -4.91
CA VAL A 128 -14.68 -23.26 -6.26
C VAL A 128 -14.25 -24.61 -6.85
N ARG A 129 -12.98 -25.01 -6.69
CA ARG A 129 -12.52 -26.32 -7.15
C ARG A 129 -13.19 -27.47 -6.41
N GLU A 130 -13.36 -27.36 -5.10
CA GLU A 130 -14.09 -28.37 -4.29
C GLU A 130 -15.54 -28.53 -4.77
N LYS A 131 -16.23 -27.42 -5.08
CA LYS A 131 -17.58 -27.46 -5.66
C LYS A 131 -17.62 -28.04 -7.08
N GLN A 132 -16.61 -27.74 -7.90
CA GLN A 132 -16.50 -28.32 -9.25
C GLN A 132 -16.33 -29.83 -9.19
N THR A 133 -15.49 -30.34 -8.29
CA THR A 133 -15.32 -31.79 -8.11
C THR A 133 -16.59 -32.45 -7.58
N GLU A 134 -17.28 -31.83 -6.61
CA GLU A 134 -18.56 -32.33 -6.09
C GLU A 134 -19.66 -32.36 -7.17
N ALA A 135 -19.78 -31.32 -7.99
CA ALA A 135 -20.74 -31.28 -9.09
C ALA A 135 -20.44 -32.32 -10.17
N PHE A 136 -19.15 -32.55 -10.47
CA PHE A 136 -18.72 -33.59 -11.39
C PHE A 136 -19.06 -34.99 -10.88
N GLU A 137 -18.76 -35.28 -9.60
CA GLU A 137 -19.11 -36.56 -8.96
C GLU A 137 -20.63 -36.81 -8.94
N ARG A 138 -21.44 -35.79 -8.64
CA ARG A 138 -22.91 -35.89 -8.70
C ARG A 138 -23.42 -36.14 -10.10
N GLY A 139 -22.88 -35.45 -11.11
CA GLY A 139 -23.28 -35.66 -12.50
C GLY A 139 -23.00 -37.09 -12.97
N ILE A 140 -21.85 -37.66 -12.59
CA ILE A 140 -21.56 -39.08 -12.87
C ILE A 140 -22.57 -40.00 -12.18
N GLN A 141 -22.87 -39.76 -10.90
CA GLN A 141 -23.84 -40.58 -10.16
C GLN A 141 -25.26 -40.51 -10.76
N GLU A 142 -25.66 -39.36 -11.32
CA GLU A 142 -26.96 -39.20 -11.97
C GLU A 142 -27.02 -39.97 -13.30
N VAL A 143 -25.97 -39.86 -14.12
CA VAL A 143 -25.84 -40.64 -15.37
C VAL A 143 -25.80 -42.15 -15.10
N ASP A 144 -25.01 -42.60 -14.12
CA ASP A 144 -24.96 -44.02 -13.73
C ASP A 144 -26.32 -44.53 -13.23
N ARG A 145 -27.12 -43.67 -12.59
CA ARG A 145 -28.47 -44.02 -12.12
C ARG A 145 -29.47 -44.09 -13.28
N GLU A 146 -29.34 -43.21 -14.28
CA GLU A 146 -30.16 -43.26 -15.49
C GLU A 146 -29.84 -44.50 -16.34
N ASP A 147 -28.56 -44.85 -16.49
CA ASP A 147 -28.12 -46.08 -17.18
C ASP A 147 -28.50 -47.36 -16.42
N GLY A 148 -28.71 -47.28 -15.10
CA GLY A 148 -28.97 -48.44 -14.23
C GLY A 148 -30.43 -48.77 -13.94
N VAL A 149 -31.41 -47.97 -14.40
CA VAL A 149 -32.80 -48.04 -13.88
C VAL A 149 -33.87 -48.50 -14.87
N LEU A 150 -33.64 -48.63 -16.18
CA LEU A 150 -34.71 -49.13 -17.06
C LEU A 150 -34.22 -50.21 -18.04
N PRO A 151 -34.83 -51.42 -18.04
CA PRO A 151 -34.79 -52.26 -19.23
C PRO A 151 -35.35 -51.46 -20.41
N ASP A 152 -34.80 -51.62 -21.62
CA ASP A 152 -35.22 -50.91 -22.85
C ASP A 152 -36.75 -50.90 -23.08
N SER A 153 -37.45 -51.91 -22.54
CA SER A 153 -38.92 -52.04 -22.51
C SER A 153 -39.64 -50.89 -21.77
N ASP A 154 -39.09 -50.42 -20.66
CA ASP A 154 -39.78 -49.48 -19.77
C ASP A 154 -39.55 -48.01 -20.20
N VAL A 155 -38.43 -47.73 -20.88
CA VAL A 155 -38.18 -46.42 -21.52
C VAL A 155 -39.19 -46.18 -22.64
N LEU A 156 -39.43 -47.18 -23.48
CA LEU A 156 -40.43 -47.10 -24.56
C LEU A 156 -41.84 -46.94 -24.01
N SER A 157 -42.18 -47.61 -22.90
CA SER A 157 -43.49 -47.50 -22.26
C SER A 157 -43.71 -46.13 -21.58
N ALA A 158 -42.66 -45.55 -20.98
CA ALA A 158 -42.72 -44.21 -20.40
C ALA A 158 -42.91 -43.13 -21.47
N LEU A 159 -42.23 -43.26 -22.61
CA LEU A 159 -42.37 -42.35 -23.75
C LEU A 159 -43.76 -42.41 -24.39
N ASP A 160 -44.31 -43.62 -24.61
CA ASP A 160 -45.68 -43.81 -25.13
C ASP A 160 -46.75 -43.25 -24.18
N THR A 161 -46.51 -43.34 -22.87
CA THR A 161 -47.43 -42.76 -21.87
C THR A 161 -47.37 -41.23 -21.88
N HIS A 162 -46.17 -40.66 -22.03
CA HIS A 162 -45.99 -39.21 -22.12
C HIS A 162 -46.59 -38.62 -23.40
N GLU A 163 -46.43 -39.30 -24.54
CA GLU A 163 -47.02 -38.91 -25.83
C GLU A 163 -48.56 -38.83 -25.73
N LYS A 164 -49.21 -39.84 -25.14
CA LYS A 164 -50.67 -39.84 -24.91
C LYS A 164 -51.14 -38.69 -24.02
N PHE A 165 -50.35 -38.32 -23.01
CA PHE A 165 -50.67 -37.16 -22.16
C PHE A 165 -50.60 -35.85 -22.93
N VAL A 166 -49.54 -35.65 -23.73
CA VAL A 166 -49.39 -34.45 -24.56
C VAL A 166 -50.54 -34.32 -25.56
N VAL A 167 -50.94 -35.42 -26.21
CA VAL A 167 -52.10 -35.42 -27.13
C VAL A 167 -53.39 -35.07 -26.40
N SER A 168 -53.63 -35.61 -25.20
CA SER A 168 -54.80 -35.29 -24.38
C SER A 168 -54.84 -33.80 -23.99
N ASP A 169 -53.71 -33.22 -23.59
CA ASP A 169 -53.62 -31.81 -23.22
C ASP A 169 -53.87 -30.90 -24.43
N LEU A 170 -53.33 -31.24 -25.60
CA LEU A 170 -53.56 -30.50 -26.84
C LEU A 170 -55.04 -30.54 -27.25
N GLN A 171 -55.70 -31.70 -27.13
CA GLN A 171 -57.14 -31.83 -27.37
C GLN A 171 -57.98 -31.03 -26.37
N ALA A 172 -57.58 -30.98 -25.10
CA ALA A 172 -58.26 -30.18 -24.08
C ALA A 172 -58.18 -28.66 -24.36
N VAL A 173 -57.13 -28.22 -25.06
CA VAL A 173 -56.97 -26.82 -25.52
C VAL A 173 -57.73 -26.56 -26.85
N GLY A 174 -58.38 -27.59 -27.41
CA GLY A 174 -59.21 -27.49 -28.61
C GLY A 174 -58.45 -27.73 -29.91
N LEU A 175 -57.24 -28.31 -29.86
CA LEU A 175 -56.50 -28.71 -31.06
C LEU A 175 -56.96 -30.11 -31.50
N GLU A 176 -57.42 -30.21 -32.74
CA GLU A 176 -57.86 -31.47 -33.33
C GLU A 176 -56.66 -32.40 -33.57
N ASN A 177 -56.90 -33.71 -33.49
CA ASN A 177 -55.86 -34.73 -33.66
C ASN A 177 -55.26 -34.76 -35.09
N GLU A 178 -55.99 -34.16 -36.03
CA GLU A 178 -55.56 -33.88 -37.40
C GLU A 178 -55.33 -32.38 -37.54
N LEU A 179 -54.05 -31.97 -37.46
CA LEU A 179 -53.68 -30.58 -37.68
C LEU A 179 -53.42 -30.33 -39.16
N PRO A 180 -54.15 -29.41 -39.83
CA PRO A 180 -53.81 -29.01 -41.19
C PRO A 180 -52.55 -28.14 -41.14
N TRP A 181 -51.37 -28.77 -41.27
CA TRP A 181 -50.07 -28.11 -41.26
C TRP A 181 -49.95 -26.95 -42.26
N SER A 182 -50.73 -27.00 -43.34
CA SER A 182 -50.87 -25.94 -44.34
C SER A 182 -51.45 -24.63 -43.78
N ALA A 183 -52.30 -24.68 -42.74
CA ALA A 183 -52.86 -23.51 -42.07
C ALA A 183 -51.83 -22.73 -41.23
N PHE A 184 -50.73 -23.38 -40.85
CA PHE A 184 -49.64 -22.77 -40.06
C PHE A 184 -48.48 -22.26 -40.94
N GLY A 185 -48.63 -22.28 -42.27
CA GLY A 185 -47.65 -21.74 -43.22
C GLY A 185 -46.52 -22.70 -43.59
N PHE A 186 -46.60 -23.98 -43.19
CA PHE A 186 -45.59 -25.01 -43.49
C PHE A 186 -45.78 -25.72 -44.84
N GLY A 187 -46.68 -25.23 -45.71
CA GLY A 187 -46.94 -25.85 -47.02
C GLY A 187 -47.57 -27.24 -46.92
N ASN A 188 -47.52 -28.00 -48.02
CA ASN A 188 -48.03 -29.38 -48.08
C ASN A 188 -46.94 -30.43 -47.78
N ASP A 189 -45.74 -30.01 -47.41
CA ASP A 189 -44.57 -30.89 -47.25
C ASP A 189 -44.74 -31.90 -46.10
N PHE A 190 -45.72 -31.67 -45.22
CA PHE A 190 -46.03 -32.49 -44.06
C PHE A 190 -47.45 -33.08 -44.10
N ALA A 191 -48.12 -33.03 -45.25
CA ALA A 191 -49.47 -33.58 -45.42
C ALA A 191 -49.55 -35.10 -45.25
N ASP A 192 -48.41 -35.79 -45.39
CA ASP A 192 -48.31 -37.25 -45.34
C ASP A 192 -48.13 -37.81 -43.92
N LEU A 193 -47.96 -36.96 -42.90
CA LEU A 193 -47.62 -37.38 -41.54
C LEU A 193 -48.76 -38.05 -40.76
N GLY A 194 -49.99 -38.00 -41.28
CA GLY A 194 -51.15 -38.64 -40.64
C GLY A 194 -51.50 -38.05 -39.26
N PRO A 195 -52.44 -38.67 -38.53
CA PRO A 195 -52.86 -38.20 -37.21
C PRO A 195 -51.74 -38.36 -36.16
N LEU A 196 -51.76 -37.53 -35.12
CA LEU A 196 -50.77 -37.59 -34.01
C LEU A 196 -50.80 -38.92 -33.24
N VAL A 197 -51.90 -39.67 -33.32
CA VAL A 197 -52.01 -41.05 -32.83
C VAL A 197 -52.70 -41.89 -33.90
N GLY A 198 -52.06 -42.97 -34.35
CA GLY A 198 -52.67 -43.92 -35.28
C GLY A 198 -53.83 -44.68 -34.61
N ASP A 199 -54.99 -44.71 -35.25
CA ASP A 199 -56.13 -45.48 -34.77
C ASP A 199 -55.71 -46.95 -34.60
N ALA A 200 -55.82 -47.44 -33.35
CA ALA A 200 -55.69 -48.85 -33.06
C ALA A 200 -56.74 -49.58 -33.90
N VAL A 201 -56.29 -50.35 -34.90
CA VAL A 201 -57.12 -51.21 -35.75
C VAL A 201 -57.88 -52.18 -34.86
N VAL A 202 -59.11 -51.82 -34.47
CA VAL A 202 -60.10 -52.76 -33.97
C VAL A 202 -60.56 -53.55 -35.17
N GLY A 203 -59.95 -54.72 -35.38
CA GLY A 203 -60.31 -55.66 -36.43
C GLY A 203 -61.76 -56.10 -36.31
N SER A 204 -62.66 -55.43 -37.03
CA SER A 204 -63.99 -55.92 -37.35
C SER A 204 -63.86 -56.95 -38.46
N THR A 205 -64.02 -58.21 -38.09
CA THR A 205 -64.04 -59.37 -38.99
C THR A 205 -65.20 -59.27 -39.97
N SER A 206 -64.93 -58.96 -41.24
CA SER A 206 -65.80 -59.29 -42.37
C SER A 206 -65.25 -60.54 -43.06
N THR A 207 -65.90 -61.67 -42.78
CA THR A 207 -65.68 -62.93 -43.50
C THR A 207 -66.39 -62.87 -44.84
N THR A 208 -65.64 -62.92 -45.93
CA THR A 208 -66.16 -63.19 -47.28
C THR A 208 -65.77 -64.62 -47.65
N GLN A 209 -66.76 -65.51 -47.83
CA GLN A 209 -66.61 -66.82 -48.45
C GLN A 209 -67.36 -66.82 -49.78
N GLY A 210 -66.72 -67.41 -50.81
CA GLY A 210 -67.38 -68.08 -51.94
C GLY A 210 -67.97 -67.20 -53.01
#